data_AF-A0A916CIL0-F1
#
_entry.id   AF-A0A916CIL0-F1
#
_cell.length_a   1.000
_cell.length_b   1.000
_cell.length_c   1.000
_cell.angle_alpha   90.00
_cell.angle_beta   90.00
_cell.angle_gamma   90.00
#
_symmetry.space_group_name_H-M   'P 1'
#
loop_
_entity.id
_entity.type
_entity.pdbx_description
1 polymer ?
#
loop_
_entity_poly.entity_id
_entity_poly.type
_entity_poly.pdbx_seq_one_letter_code
_entity_poly.pdbx_strand_id
1 'polypeptide(L)'
;MSPAHRLRELLAGPAFIAPGCYDALTALLVEQAGFGCAYVSGASIAFTRIARPDLGLTTLSEVADTVAGIRERVTLPLIVDADNGFGNALNVQRTVRLLERMGASGIQLEDQASPKRCGHLDGKVLVSRAEMVGKIRAAQDARGDAGTVIVARTDAVGVEGLDAGLERAHAYAEAGADVLFVEALRSHEDFARVGRELGGRVPLLANMVEGGRSPLLSIGELQALGFRLAIFPGAMLRVVIHAATGYLATLRRDGTTRNMLDRMADFAGMNAVIGTQALLEQGQRYQGPGEEQGSA
;
A
#
# COMPACT_ATOMS: atom_id res chain seq x y z
N MET A 1 21.00 5.55 4.94
CA MET A 1 19.79 5.42 5.79
C MET A 1 18.86 4.37 5.17
N SER A 2 18.32 3.43 5.95
CA SER A 2 17.42 2.40 5.39
C SER A 2 16.08 3.00 4.95
N PRO A 3 15.34 2.39 4.00
CA PRO A 3 13.99 2.82 3.64
C PRO A 3 13.03 2.91 4.83
N ALA A 4 13.19 2.02 5.83
CA ALA A 4 12.41 2.03 7.06
C ALA A 4 12.65 3.29 7.91
N HIS A 5 13.91 3.70 8.09
CA HIS A 5 14.23 4.97 8.77
C HIS A 5 13.75 6.20 8.00
N ARG A 6 13.85 6.19 6.66
CA ARG A 6 13.26 7.26 5.81
C ARG A 6 11.75 7.39 6.04
N LEU A 7 11.03 6.28 6.19
CA LEU A 7 9.59 6.32 6.50
C LEU A 7 9.32 6.98 7.86
N ARG A 8 10.13 6.68 8.89
CA ARG A 8 9.99 7.33 10.20
C ARG A 8 10.21 8.85 10.12
N GLU A 9 11.18 9.31 9.33
CA GLU A 9 11.39 10.74 9.09
C GLU A 9 10.19 11.40 8.40
N LEU A 10 9.61 10.74 7.38
CA LEU A 10 8.39 11.24 6.72
C LEU A 10 7.23 11.36 7.71
N LEU A 11 7.04 10.37 8.58
CA LEU A 11 5.98 10.38 9.61
C LEU A 11 6.21 11.46 10.69
N ALA A 12 7.45 11.88 10.92
CA ALA A 12 7.78 12.99 11.81
C ALA A 12 7.64 14.38 11.15
N GLY A 13 7.60 14.42 9.81
CA GLY A 13 7.50 15.64 9.02
C GLY A 13 6.06 16.09 8.73
N PRO A 14 5.86 16.92 7.69
CA PRO A 14 4.53 17.30 7.18
C PRO A 14 3.72 16.09 6.69
N ALA A 15 2.40 16.25 6.57
CA ALA A 15 1.55 15.20 6.05
C ALA A 15 1.89 14.89 4.58
N PHE A 16 1.87 13.61 4.22
CA PHE A 16 2.27 13.14 2.89
C PHE A 16 1.33 12.06 2.34
N ILE A 17 1.45 11.82 1.04
CA ILE A 17 0.68 10.82 0.31
C ILE A 17 1.57 9.62 0.01
N ALA A 18 1.05 8.41 0.22
CA ALA A 18 1.61 7.17 -0.31
C ALA A 18 0.62 6.55 -1.31
N PRO A 19 0.82 6.74 -2.63
CA PRO A 19 -0.08 6.18 -3.63
C PRO A 19 -0.08 4.64 -3.63
N GLY A 20 -1.22 4.06 -3.98
CA GLY A 20 -1.35 2.62 -4.15
C GLY A 20 -0.57 2.09 -5.35
N CYS A 21 0.20 1.03 -5.14
CA CYS A 21 0.85 0.21 -6.16
C CYS A 21 0.61 -1.28 -5.88
N TYR A 22 0.85 -2.13 -6.87
CA TYR A 22 0.59 -3.57 -6.79
C TYR A 22 1.57 -4.43 -7.60
N ASP A 23 2.51 -3.81 -8.33
CA ASP A 23 3.59 -4.45 -9.05
C ASP A 23 4.79 -3.49 -9.22
N ALA A 24 5.89 -3.98 -9.78
CA ALA A 24 7.11 -3.19 -9.98
C ALA A 24 6.91 -1.98 -10.90
N LEU A 25 6.06 -2.10 -11.93
CA LEU A 25 5.81 -1.02 -12.89
C LEU A 25 5.05 0.13 -12.22
N THR A 26 3.98 -0.18 -11.49
CA THR A 26 3.18 0.83 -10.80
C THR A 26 3.96 1.50 -9.68
N ALA A 27 4.79 0.76 -8.94
CA ALA A 27 5.68 1.35 -7.95
C ALA A 27 6.73 2.27 -8.58
N LEU A 28 7.29 1.89 -9.74
CA LEU A 28 8.21 2.75 -10.50
C LEU A 28 7.55 4.07 -10.91
N LEU A 29 6.30 4.02 -11.40
CA LEU A 29 5.56 5.22 -11.76
C LEU A 29 5.34 6.13 -10.55
N VAL A 30 5.09 5.56 -9.36
CA VAL A 30 5.02 6.33 -8.11
C VAL A 30 6.36 7.02 -7.79
N GLU A 31 7.49 6.31 -7.93
CA GLU A 31 8.82 6.88 -7.70
C GLU A 31 9.16 7.98 -8.72
N GLN A 32 8.90 7.77 -10.01
CA GLN A 32 9.14 8.75 -11.07
C GLN A 32 8.26 10.00 -10.94
N ALA A 33 7.06 9.87 -10.38
CA ALA A 33 6.19 11.00 -10.06
C ALA A 33 6.69 11.82 -8.85
N GLY A 34 7.74 11.39 -8.17
CA GLY A 34 8.38 12.12 -7.07
C GLY A 34 7.75 11.90 -5.70
N PHE A 35 6.89 10.88 -5.53
CA PHE A 35 6.34 10.55 -4.21
C PHE A 35 7.43 9.97 -3.29
N GLY A 36 7.39 10.33 -2.01
CA GLY A 36 8.37 9.88 -1.02
C GLY A 36 8.13 8.48 -0.46
N CYS A 37 6.99 7.86 -0.74
CA CYS A 37 6.56 6.56 -0.22
C CYS A 37 5.50 5.94 -1.15
N ALA A 38 5.39 4.60 -1.16
CA ALA A 38 4.30 3.89 -1.83
C ALA A 38 3.56 2.96 -0.86
N TYR A 39 2.28 2.74 -1.11
CA TYR A 39 1.45 1.77 -0.40
C TYR A 39 1.22 0.54 -1.30
N VAL A 40 1.62 -0.64 -0.84
CA VAL A 40 1.39 -1.90 -1.55
C VAL A 40 0.03 -2.45 -1.12
N SER A 41 -0.97 -2.34 -1.99
CA SER A 41 -2.36 -2.63 -1.65
C SER A 41 -2.70 -4.12 -1.74
N GLY A 42 -3.22 -4.69 -0.65
CA GLY A 42 -3.67 -6.09 -0.61
C GLY A 42 -4.82 -6.38 -1.58
N ALA A 43 -5.80 -5.47 -1.63
CA ALA A 43 -6.90 -5.57 -2.59
C ALA A 43 -6.41 -5.55 -4.05
N SER A 44 -5.50 -4.62 -4.39
CA SER A 44 -4.95 -4.55 -5.74
C SER A 44 -4.12 -5.78 -6.11
N ILE A 45 -3.43 -6.41 -5.16
CA ILE A 45 -2.78 -7.71 -5.37
C ILE A 45 -3.82 -8.79 -5.72
N ALA A 46 -4.92 -8.89 -4.96
CA ALA A 46 -5.98 -9.86 -5.27
C ALA A 46 -6.60 -9.63 -6.66
N PHE A 47 -6.86 -8.36 -7.00
CA PHE A 47 -7.44 -7.99 -8.30
C PHE A 47 -6.51 -8.34 -9.47
N THR A 48 -5.21 -8.15 -9.32
CA THR A 48 -4.26 -8.26 -10.44
C THR A 48 -3.60 -9.62 -10.55
N ARG A 49 -3.33 -10.31 -9.44
CA ARG A 49 -2.70 -11.64 -9.47
C ARG A 49 -3.68 -12.75 -9.79
N ILE A 50 -4.91 -12.66 -9.27
CA ILE A 50 -5.89 -13.75 -9.40
C ILE A 50 -7.23 -13.32 -10.01
N ALA A 51 -7.40 -12.03 -10.36
CA ALA A 51 -8.66 -11.50 -10.90
C ALA A 51 -9.87 -11.86 -10.02
N ARG A 52 -9.71 -11.74 -8.70
CA ARG A 52 -10.74 -12.03 -7.70
C ARG A 52 -10.90 -10.87 -6.72
N PRO A 53 -12.10 -10.73 -6.12
CA PRO A 53 -12.34 -9.72 -5.11
C PRO A 53 -11.45 -9.93 -3.88
N ASP A 54 -11.23 -8.86 -3.13
CA ASP A 54 -10.47 -8.88 -1.88
C ASP A 54 -11.29 -9.50 -0.73
N LEU A 55 -11.19 -10.83 -0.64
CA LEU A 55 -11.91 -11.69 0.31
C LEU A 55 -10.94 -12.59 1.10
N GLY A 56 -9.69 -12.15 1.29
CA GLY A 56 -8.68 -12.92 2.03
C GLY A 56 -8.22 -14.20 1.33
N LEU A 57 -8.26 -14.22 -0.02
CA LEU A 57 -7.78 -15.35 -0.82
C LEU A 57 -6.26 -15.30 -1.06
N THR A 58 -5.67 -14.12 -0.98
CA THR A 58 -4.24 -13.90 -1.14
C THR A 58 -3.47 -14.50 0.03
N THR A 59 -2.36 -15.14 -0.29
CA THR A 59 -1.45 -15.75 0.70
C THR A 59 -0.29 -14.81 1.02
N LEU A 60 0.32 -15.02 2.18
CA LEU A 60 1.55 -14.31 2.56
C LEU A 60 2.68 -14.49 1.53
N SER A 61 2.81 -15.66 0.90
CA SER A 61 3.80 -15.90 -0.16
C SER A 61 3.57 -14.99 -1.36
N GLU A 62 2.32 -14.85 -1.82
CA GLU A 62 2.00 -13.98 -2.96
C GLU A 62 2.25 -12.50 -2.65
N VAL A 63 1.96 -12.07 -1.42
CA VAL A 63 2.29 -10.71 -0.98
C VAL A 63 3.81 -10.51 -0.91
N ALA A 64 4.54 -11.46 -0.30
CA ALA A 64 5.99 -11.40 -0.18
C ALA A 64 6.69 -11.34 -1.56
N ASP A 65 6.29 -12.19 -2.50
CA ASP A 65 6.82 -12.20 -3.87
C ASP A 65 6.57 -10.87 -4.59
N THR A 66 5.39 -10.29 -4.38
CA THR A 66 5.05 -8.98 -4.96
C THR A 66 5.94 -7.88 -4.40
N VAL A 67 6.14 -7.86 -3.07
CA VAL A 67 7.00 -6.87 -2.40
C VAL A 67 8.45 -7.03 -2.87
N ALA A 68 8.95 -8.26 -3.02
CA ALA A 68 10.29 -8.52 -3.52
C ALA A 68 10.50 -7.93 -4.93
N GLY A 69 9.58 -8.21 -5.87
CA GLY A 69 9.67 -7.67 -7.22
C GLY A 69 9.56 -6.14 -7.27
N ILE A 70 8.74 -5.54 -6.40
CA ILE A 70 8.69 -4.08 -6.26
C ILE A 70 10.03 -3.53 -5.76
N ARG A 71 10.59 -4.14 -4.70
CA ARG A 71 11.84 -3.69 -4.08
C ARG A 71 13.04 -3.79 -5.04
N GLU A 72 13.08 -4.77 -5.92
CA GLU A 72 14.11 -4.84 -6.97
C GLU A 72 14.10 -3.61 -7.88
N ARG A 73 12.94 -2.96 -8.04
CA ARG A 73 12.78 -1.86 -8.97
C ARG A 73 12.87 -0.47 -8.36
N VAL A 74 12.46 -0.29 -7.09
CA VAL A 74 12.36 1.04 -6.45
C VAL A 74 13.06 1.12 -5.09
N THR A 75 13.51 2.32 -4.75
CA THR A 75 14.20 2.61 -3.48
C THR A 75 13.30 3.26 -2.43
N LEU A 76 12.08 3.65 -2.82
CA LEU A 76 11.09 4.23 -1.92
C LEU A 76 10.79 3.32 -0.71
N PRO A 77 10.47 3.90 0.45
CA PRO A 77 9.78 3.18 1.51
C PRO A 77 8.46 2.58 1.01
N LEU A 78 8.18 1.36 1.45
CA LEU A 78 6.97 0.60 1.09
C LEU A 78 6.16 0.32 2.36
N ILE A 79 4.93 0.79 2.42
CA ILE A 79 3.96 0.36 3.44
C ILE A 79 3.14 -0.77 2.84
N VAL A 80 3.22 -1.96 3.42
CA VAL A 80 2.62 -3.18 2.86
C VAL A 80 1.38 -3.55 3.64
N ASP A 81 0.26 -3.74 2.94
CA ASP A 81 -0.94 -4.35 3.48
C ASP A 81 -0.70 -5.84 3.76
N ALA A 82 -0.69 -6.22 5.03
CA ALA A 82 -0.48 -7.60 5.46
C ALA A 82 -1.77 -8.24 6.02
N ASP A 83 -2.92 -7.72 5.61
CA ASP A 83 -4.24 -8.19 6.04
C ASP A 83 -4.29 -8.27 7.57
N ASN A 84 -4.75 -9.40 8.11
CA ASN A 84 -4.80 -9.69 9.54
C ASN A 84 -3.56 -10.44 10.08
N GLY A 85 -2.47 -10.42 9.31
CA GLY A 85 -1.20 -11.09 9.63
C GLY A 85 -1.14 -12.58 9.25
N PHE A 86 -2.11 -13.07 8.46
CA PHE A 86 -2.18 -14.44 7.92
C PHE A 86 -2.23 -15.54 9.00
N GLY A 87 -2.87 -15.24 10.14
CA GLY A 87 -3.10 -16.20 11.23
C GLY A 87 -3.10 -15.56 12.61
N ASN A 88 -2.53 -16.25 13.60
CA ASN A 88 -2.43 -15.79 14.98
C ASN A 88 -1.15 -14.95 15.23
N ALA A 89 -0.84 -14.63 16.48
CA ALA A 89 0.36 -13.86 16.85
C ALA A 89 1.69 -14.47 16.35
N LEU A 90 1.83 -15.80 16.32
CA LEU A 90 3.03 -16.46 15.79
C LEU A 90 3.12 -16.31 14.26
N ASN A 91 1.98 -16.38 13.57
CA ASN A 91 1.92 -16.09 12.14
C ASN A 91 2.30 -14.64 11.86
N VAL A 92 1.82 -13.69 12.65
CA VAL A 92 2.21 -12.27 12.56
C VAL A 92 3.72 -12.10 12.67
N GLN A 93 4.39 -12.79 13.62
CA GLN A 93 5.84 -12.71 13.71
C GLN A 93 6.54 -13.20 12.42
N ARG A 94 6.05 -14.31 11.85
CA ARG A 94 6.57 -14.83 10.57
C ARG A 94 6.32 -13.83 9.43
N THR A 95 5.14 -13.23 9.37
CA THR A 95 4.73 -12.21 8.40
C THR A 95 5.67 -11.01 8.45
N VAL A 96 5.89 -10.43 9.64
CA VAL A 96 6.76 -9.27 9.82
C VAL A 96 8.18 -9.58 9.34
N ARG A 97 8.78 -10.65 9.85
CA ARG A 97 10.15 -11.03 9.47
C ARG A 97 10.28 -11.29 7.97
N LEU A 98 9.28 -11.89 7.33
CA LEU A 98 9.32 -12.17 5.90
C LEU A 98 9.19 -10.90 5.07
N LEU A 99 8.17 -10.08 5.33
CA LEU A 99 7.93 -8.87 4.54
C LEU A 99 9.06 -7.85 4.70
N GLU A 100 9.63 -7.73 5.90
CA GLU A 100 10.82 -6.91 6.14
C GLU A 100 12.00 -7.38 5.28
N ARG A 101 12.29 -8.70 5.24
CA ARG A 101 13.33 -9.26 4.36
C ARG A 101 13.07 -9.02 2.87
N MET A 102 11.81 -8.97 2.45
CA MET A 102 11.45 -8.67 1.05
C MET A 102 11.50 -7.17 0.73
N GLY A 103 11.69 -6.31 1.73
CA GLY A 103 11.90 -4.87 1.56
C GLY A 103 10.75 -3.98 2.00
N ALA A 104 9.79 -4.50 2.78
CA ALA A 104 8.79 -3.66 3.45
C ALA A 104 9.47 -2.68 4.43
N SER A 105 8.97 -1.45 4.46
CA SER A 105 9.41 -0.39 5.39
C SER A 105 8.37 -0.12 6.47
N GLY A 106 7.10 -0.35 6.14
CA GLY A 106 6.01 -0.43 7.09
C GLY A 106 5.09 -1.61 6.76
N ILE A 107 4.40 -2.12 7.77
CA ILE A 107 3.51 -3.27 7.66
C ILE A 107 2.19 -2.92 8.35
N GLN A 108 1.09 -3.01 7.60
CA GLN A 108 -0.26 -2.81 8.10
C GLN A 108 -0.90 -4.12 8.53
N LEU A 109 -1.45 -4.15 9.73
CA LEU A 109 -2.20 -5.27 10.30
C LEU A 109 -3.59 -4.80 10.74
N GLU A 110 -4.61 -5.58 10.41
CA GLU A 110 -6.02 -5.28 10.76
C GLU A 110 -6.65 -6.27 11.74
N ASP A 111 -7.69 -5.81 12.43
CA ASP A 111 -8.40 -6.56 13.47
C ASP A 111 -9.55 -7.45 12.95
N GLN A 112 -9.58 -7.73 11.65
CA GLN A 112 -10.53 -8.68 11.07
C GLN A 112 -10.14 -10.14 11.35
N ALA A 113 -11.13 -10.98 11.62
CA ALA A 113 -10.98 -12.43 11.66
C ALA A 113 -10.77 -13.00 10.25
N SER A 114 -10.11 -14.15 10.14
CA SER A 114 -10.00 -14.86 8.85
C SER A 114 -11.27 -15.64 8.52
N PRO A 115 -11.72 -15.67 7.24
CA PRO A 115 -11.22 -14.87 6.12
C PRO A 115 -11.66 -13.41 6.24
N LYS A 116 -10.73 -12.49 5.94
CA LYS A 116 -10.97 -11.04 5.95
C LYS A 116 -11.78 -10.59 4.72
N ARG A 117 -12.35 -9.39 4.78
CA ARG A 117 -13.04 -8.74 3.66
C ARG A 117 -12.52 -7.32 3.47
N CYS A 118 -12.66 -6.77 2.27
CA CYS A 118 -12.38 -5.34 2.03
C CYS A 118 -13.14 -4.44 3.02
N GLY A 119 -12.46 -3.42 3.57
CA GLY A 119 -12.99 -2.54 4.61
C GLY A 119 -14.26 -1.77 4.27
N HIS A 120 -14.56 -1.60 2.98
CA HIS A 120 -15.78 -0.94 2.51
C HIS A 120 -16.97 -1.89 2.26
N LEU A 121 -16.79 -3.20 2.44
CA LEU A 121 -17.85 -4.21 2.34
C LEU A 121 -18.53 -4.48 3.69
N ASP A 122 -19.78 -4.96 3.65
CA ASP A 122 -20.52 -5.41 4.83
C ASP A 122 -20.17 -6.85 5.26
N GLY A 123 -20.55 -7.20 6.49
CA GLY A 123 -20.41 -8.55 7.05
C GLY A 123 -18.98 -8.90 7.52
N LYS A 124 -18.21 -7.89 7.92
CA LYS A 124 -16.89 -8.07 8.55
C LYS A 124 -17.05 -8.67 9.94
N VAL A 125 -16.15 -9.59 10.30
CA VAL A 125 -16.06 -10.17 11.64
C VAL A 125 -14.72 -9.76 12.23
N LEU A 126 -14.72 -9.28 13.46
CA LEU A 126 -13.52 -8.80 14.13
C LEU A 126 -13.04 -9.81 15.16
N VAL A 127 -11.74 -9.87 15.35
CA VAL A 127 -11.17 -10.52 16.52
C VAL A 127 -11.39 -9.66 17.77
N SER A 128 -11.22 -10.27 18.94
CA SER A 128 -11.28 -9.52 20.20
C SER A 128 -10.19 -8.44 20.25
N ARG A 129 -10.45 -7.34 20.97
CA ARG A 129 -9.44 -6.29 21.21
C ARG A 129 -8.15 -6.87 21.80
N ALA A 130 -8.27 -7.82 22.73
CA ALA A 130 -7.13 -8.46 23.38
C ALA A 130 -6.27 -9.28 22.39
N GLU A 131 -6.90 -9.98 21.45
CA GLU A 131 -6.18 -10.72 20.42
C GLU A 131 -5.39 -9.77 19.51
N MET A 132 -6.02 -8.69 19.03
CA MET A 132 -5.33 -7.73 18.16
C MET A 132 -4.18 -7.01 18.89
N VAL A 133 -4.37 -6.66 20.17
CA VAL A 133 -3.27 -6.14 21.03
C VAL A 133 -2.11 -7.14 21.09
N GLY A 134 -2.40 -8.43 21.26
CA GLY A 134 -1.39 -9.49 21.24
C GLY A 134 -0.66 -9.59 19.89
N LYS A 135 -1.38 -9.45 18.78
CA LYS A 135 -0.81 -9.42 17.43
C LYS A 135 0.12 -8.21 17.21
N ILE A 136 -0.28 -7.02 17.66
CA ILE A 136 0.55 -5.80 17.56
C ILE A 136 1.85 -5.96 18.35
N ARG A 137 1.78 -6.48 19.58
CA ARG A 137 2.98 -6.77 20.40
C ARG A 137 3.88 -7.79 19.72
N ALA A 138 3.31 -8.86 19.19
CA ALA A 138 4.06 -9.87 18.44
C ALA A 138 4.73 -9.28 17.19
N ALA A 139 4.08 -8.34 16.49
CA ALA A 139 4.67 -7.63 15.37
C ALA A 139 5.88 -6.79 15.80
N GLN A 140 5.75 -6.06 16.91
CA GLN A 140 6.85 -5.26 17.47
C GLN A 140 8.02 -6.11 17.96
N ASP A 141 7.76 -7.26 18.57
CA ASP A 141 8.81 -8.20 18.99
C ASP A 141 9.52 -8.87 17.79
N ALA A 142 8.87 -8.94 16.64
CA ALA A 142 9.36 -9.67 15.48
C ALA A 142 10.23 -8.85 14.52
N ARG A 143 10.10 -7.51 14.51
CA ARG A 143 10.86 -6.64 13.61
C ARG A 143 12.36 -6.77 13.86
N GLY A 144 13.15 -6.85 12.79
CA GLY A 144 14.61 -6.90 12.86
C GLY A 144 15.23 -5.50 12.84
N ASP A 145 14.62 -4.58 12.11
CA ASP A 145 14.96 -3.15 12.08
C ASP A 145 13.97 -2.36 12.96
N ALA A 146 14.48 -1.59 13.93
CA ALA A 146 13.66 -0.67 14.73
C ALA A 146 13.03 0.44 13.87
N GLY A 147 13.60 0.70 12.69
CA GLY A 147 13.03 1.55 11.65
C GLY A 147 11.70 1.04 11.09
N THR A 148 11.43 -0.27 11.11
CA THR A 148 10.19 -0.85 10.55
C THR A 148 8.98 -0.32 11.30
N VAL A 149 8.02 0.22 10.55
CA VAL A 149 6.79 0.83 11.07
C VAL A 149 5.66 -0.20 11.12
N ILE A 150 5.03 -0.37 12.28
CA ILE A 150 3.82 -1.20 12.42
C ILE A 150 2.58 -0.30 12.39
N VAL A 151 1.76 -0.44 11.35
CA VAL A 151 0.47 0.26 11.21
C VAL A 151 -0.63 -0.64 11.75
N ALA A 152 -1.34 -0.19 12.79
CA ALA A 152 -2.49 -0.91 13.32
C ALA A 152 -3.79 -0.34 12.75
N ARG A 153 -4.50 -1.17 11.99
CA ARG A 153 -5.80 -0.88 11.39
C ARG A 153 -6.92 -1.46 12.24
N THR A 154 -8.00 -0.69 12.41
CA THR A 154 -9.27 -1.20 12.95
C THR A 154 -10.40 -1.00 11.96
N ASP A 155 -11.19 -2.05 11.74
CA ASP A 155 -12.39 -2.05 10.91
C ASP A 155 -13.68 -1.86 11.74
N ALA A 156 -13.54 -1.62 13.04
CA ALA A 156 -14.64 -1.58 14.01
C ALA A 156 -15.67 -0.49 13.78
N VAL A 157 -15.33 0.65 13.15
CA VAL A 157 -16.33 1.69 12.83
C VAL A 157 -17.44 1.13 11.92
N GLY A 158 -17.08 0.23 11.01
CA GLY A 158 -18.04 -0.42 10.11
C GLY A 158 -18.93 -1.49 10.77
N VAL A 159 -18.57 -1.96 11.97
CA VAL A 159 -19.18 -3.13 12.62
C VAL A 159 -19.81 -2.79 13.97
N GLU A 160 -19.05 -2.12 14.83
CA GLU A 160 -19.35 -1.83 16.24
C GLU A 160 -19.60 -0.33 16.49
N GLY A 161 -19.26 0.54 15.53
CA GLY A 161 -19.43 2.00 15.62
C GLY A 161 -18.15 2.77 15.98
N LEU A 162 -18.21 4.10 15.92
CA LEU A 162 -17.03 4.97 16.07
C LEU A 162 -16.37 4.86 17.45
N ASP A 163 -17.16 4.85 18.52
CA ASP A 163 -16.64 4.77 19.89
C ASP A 163 -15.83 3.48 20.11
N ALA A 164 -16.35 2.33 19.65
CA ALA A 164 -15.63 1.05 19.71
C ALA A 164 -14.34 1.07 18.87
N GLY A 165 -14.35 1.73 17.71
CA GLY A 165 -13.16 1.95 16.89
C GLY A 165 -12.10 2.79 17.60
N LEU A 166 -12.50 3.86 18.28
CA LEU A 166 -11.61 4.72 19.08
C LEU A 166 -11.02 3.95 20.28
N GLU A 167 -11.83 3.19 21.01
CA GLU A 167 -11.36 2.35 22.12
C GLU A 167 -10.31 1.33 21.68
N ARG A 168 -10.54 0.66 20.54
CA ARG A 168 -9.57 -0.26 19.94
C ARG A 168 -8.29 0.47 19.52
N ALA A 169 -8.41 1.59 18.83
CA ALA A 169 -7.27 2.39 18.38
C ALA A 169 -6.41 2.89 19.55
N HIS A 170 -7.01 3.33 20.66
CA HIS A 170 -6.29 3.68 21.88
C HIS A 170 -5.48 2.49 22.43
N ALA A 171 -6.12 1.32 22.54
CA ALA A 171 -5.45 0.11 23.00
C ALA A 171 -4.32 -0.33 22.05
N TYR A 172 -4.46 -0.08 20.74
CA TYR A 172 -3.45 -0.41 19.73
C TYR A 172 -2.24 0.52 19.81
N ALA A 173 -2.44 1.81 20.06
CA ALA A 173 -1.35 2.73 20.39
C ALA A 173 -0.63 2.32 21.67
N GLU A 174 -1.36 1.94 22.72
CA GLU A 174 -0.77 1.47 23.99
C GLU A 174 -0.03 0.13 23.85
N ALA A 175 -0.46 -0.72 22.90
CA ALA A 175 0.26 -1.94 22.52
C ALA A 175 1.55 -1.65 21.74
N GLY A 176 1.77 -0.41 21.33
CA GLY A 176 2.97 0.07 20.67
C GLY A 176 2.84 0.28 19.17
N ALA A 177 1.64 0.31 18.57
CA ALA A 177 1.51 0.62 17.14
C ALA A 177 2.18 1.97 16.79
N ASP A 178 2.97 2.01 15.72
CA ASP A 178 3.69 3.20 15.28
C ASP A 178 2.78 4.18 14.52
N VAL A 179 1.73 3.68 13.88
CA VAL A 179 0.72 4.43 13.13
C VAL A 179 -0.64 3.80 13.39
N LEU A 180 -1.69 4.63 13.51
CA LEU A 180 -3.07 4.15 13.61
C LEU A 180 -3.84 4.42 12.31
N PHE A 181 -4.68 3.46 11.96
CA PHE A 181 -5.59 3.54 10.83
C PHE A 181 -7.00 3.13 11.28
N VAL A 182 -7.87 4.12 11.47
CA VAL A 182 -9.28 3.89 11.77
C VAL A 182 -10.06 3.90 10.46
N GLU A 183 -10.51 2.73 10.01
CA GLU A 183 -11.13 2.56 8.69
C GLU A 183 -12.61 3.00 8.66
N ALA A 184 -13.06 3.41 7.47
CA ALA A 184 -14.48 3.68 7.14
C ALA A 184 -15.15 4.80 7.96
N LEU A 185 -14.41 5.86 8.27
CA LEU A 185 -14.97 7.13 8.78
C LEU A 185 -15.95 7.72 7.76
N ARG A 186 -17.14 8.12 8.19
CA ARG A 186 -18.27 8.42 7.30
C ARG A 186 -18.50 9.90 7.07
N SER A 187 -17.91 10.76 7.90
CA SER A 187 -18.13 12.20 7.87
C SER A 187 -16.87 12.97 8.20
N HIS A 188 -16.81 14.24 7.81
CA HIS A 188 -15.75 15.16 8.23
C HIS A 188 -15.65 15.26 9.76
N GLU A 189 -16.77 15.15 10.47
CA GLU A 189 -16.82 15.15 11.93
C GLU A 189 -16.14 13.91 12.53
N ASP A 190 -16.33 12.73 11.92
CA ASP A 190 -15.64 11.50 12.33
C ASP A 190 -14.11 11.67 12.20
N PHE A 191 -13.64 12.19 11.06
CA PHE A 191 -12.22 12.51 10.85
C PHE A 191 -11.73 13.51 11.89
N ALA A 192 -12.46 14.59 12.14
CA ALA A 192 -12.08 15.59 13.13
C ALA A 192 -12.02 15.01 14.54
N ARG A 193 -12.93 14.10 14.89
CA ARG A 193 -12.95 13.43 16.19
C ARG A 193 -11.76 12.49 16.37
N VAL A 194 -11.53 11.59 15.41
CA VAL A 194 -10.35 10.70 15.38
C VAL A 194 -9.05 11.49 15.47
N GLY A 195 -8.96 12.57 14.69
CA GLY A 195 -7.85 13.51 14.71
C GLY A 195 -7.56 14.11 16.08
N ARG A 196 -8.59 14.64 16.75
CA ARG A 196 -8.47 15.22 18.09
C ARG A 196 -8.08 14.20 19.15
N GLU A 197 -8.64 13.00 19.11
CA GLU A 197 -8.45 11.99 20.16
C GLU A 197 -7.12 11.22 20.02
N LEU A 198 -6.66 10.99 18.78
CA LEU A 198 -5.53 10.10 18.50
C LEU A 198 -4.32 10.80 17.88
N GLY A 199 -4.49 11.93 17.20
CA GLY A 199 -3.43 12.57 16.40
C GLY A 199 -2.25 13.09 17.22
N GLY A 200 -2.46 13.36 18.51
CA GLY A 200 -1.39 13.71 19.46
C GLY A 200 -0.64 12.52 20.06
N ARG A 201 -1.11 11.28 19.82
CA ARG A 201 -0.48 10.06 20.37
C ARG A 201 0.50 9.45 19.38
N VAL A 202 0.04 9.17 18.16
CA VAL A 202 0.82 8.58 17.07
C VAL A 202 0.31 9.12 15.72
N PRO A 203 1.13 9.11 14.66
CA PRO A 203 0.68 9.47 13.32
C PRO A 203 -0.58 8.69 12.90
N LEU A 204 -1.50 9.38 12.22
CA LEU A 204 -2.74 8.78 11.71
C LEU A 204 -2.69 8.63 10.19
N LEU A 205 -3.17 7.49 9.73
CA LEU A 205 -3.35 7.15 8.31
C LEU A 205 -4.83 7.29 7.94
N ALA A 206 -5.09 8.00 6.85
CA ALA A 206 -6.40 8.13 6.22
C ALA A 206 -6.43 7.38 4.88
N ASN A 207 -7.45 6.55 4.69
CA ASN A 207 -7.63 5.76 3.49
C ASN A 207 -8.64 6.42 2.55
N MET A 208 -8.16 6.99 1.45
CA MET A 208 -8.98 7.68 0.44
C MET A 208 -9.34 6.70 -0.67
N VAL A 209 -10.56 6.15 -0.62
CA VAL A 209 -11.07 5.17 -1.59
C VAL A 209 -12.24 5.76 -2.37
N GLU A 210 -12.12 5.77 -3.70
CA GLU A 210 -13.14 6.33 -4.59
C GLU A 210 -14.41 5.48 -4.59
N GLY A 211 -15.56 6.12 -4.42
CA GLY A 211 -16.86 5.44 -4.32
C GLY A 211 -17.01 4.58 -3.06
N GLY A 212 -16.14 4.76 -2.07
CA GLY A 212 -16.26 4.16 -0.75
C GLY A 212 -17.24 4.89 0.16
N ARG A 213 -17.19 4.56 1.45
CA ARG A 213 -18.05 5.14 2.50
C ARG A 213 -17.56 6.50 3.02
N SER A 214 -16.28 6.79 2.80
CA SER A 214 -15.61 7.99 3.32
C SER A 214 -15.63 9.12 2.30
N PRO A 215 -15.83 10.38 2.72
CA PRO A 215 -15.60 11.52 1.83
C PRO A 215 -14.13 11.55 1.38
N LEU A 216 -13.89 11.95 0.13
CA LEU A 216 -12.54 12.16 -0.38
C LEU A 216 -12.03 13.51 0.13
N LEU A 217 -10.98 13.47 0.94
CA LEU A 217 -10.31 14.64 1.50
C LEU A 217 -8.91 14.78 0.91
N SER A 218 -8.48 16.01 0.67
CA SER A 218 -7.10 16.33 0.28
C SER A 218 -6.13 16.12 1.45
N ILE A 219 -4.83 15.96 1.14
CA ILE A 219 -3.81 15.85 2.18
C ILE A 219 -3.73 17.08 3.08
N GLY A 220 -4.04 18.28 2.55
CA GLY A 220 -4.10 19.51 3.33
C GLY A 220 -5.25 19.53 4.33
N GLU A 221 -6.44 19.11 3.91
CA GLU A 221 -7.59 18.94 4.80
C GLU A 221 -7.31 17.88 5.88
N LEU A 222 -6.76 16.74 5.49
CA LEU A 222 -6.38 15.68 6.42
C LEU A 222 -5.33 16.15 7.44
N GLN A 223 -4.34 16.93 7.02
CA GLN A 223 -3.35 17.51 7.91
C GLN A 223 -3.99 18.45 8.94
N ALA A 224 -4.93 19.31 8.51
CA ALA A 224 -5.67 20.20 9.40
C ALA A 224 -6.50 19.42 10.44
N LEU A 225 -6.89 18.19 10.11
CA LEU A 225 -7.58 17.26 11.00
C LEU A 225 -6.63 16.38 11.83
N GLY A 226 -5.31 16.58 11.78
CA GLY A 226 -4.35 15.82 12.60
C GLY A 226 -3.90 14.49 11.99
N PHE A 227 -4.21 14.22 10.72
CA PHE A 227 -3.66 13.07 9.99
C PHE A 227 -2.29 13.38 9.39
N ARG A 228 -1.46 12.35 9.25
CA ARG A 228 -0.08 12.47 8.76
C ARG A 228 0.16 11.75 7.44
N LEU A 229 -0.63 10.73 7.15
CA LEU A 229 -0.48 9.91 5.95
C LEU A 229 -1.83 9.74 5.27
N ALA A 230 -1.88 9.93 3.95
CA ALA A 230 -3.01 9.54 3.12
C ALA A 230 -2.60 8.45 2.13
N ILE A 231 -3.41 7.42 1.98
CA ILE A 231 -3.25 6.38 0.96
C ILE A 231 -4.39 6.44 -0.06
N PHE A 232 -4.07 6.11 -1.31
CA PHE A 232 -5.01 5.99 -2.43
C PHE A 232 -4.84 4.60 -3.05
N PRO A 233 -5.32 3.53 -2.38
CA PRO A 233 -4.83 2.17 -2.62
C PRO A 233 -5.25 1.58 -3.98
N GLY A 234 -6.39 2.00 -4.52
CA GLY A 234 -6.99 1.45 -5.74
C GLY A 234 -7.10 2.42 -6.92
N ALA A 235 -6.75 3.70 -6.74
CA ALA A 235 -6.96 4.75 -7.74
C ALA A 235 -6.31 4.42 -9.08
N MET A 236 -5.03 4.03 -9.05
CA MET A 236 -4.25 3.70 -10.26
C MET A 236 -4.86 2.49 -11.01
N LEU A 237 -5.27 1.45 -10.29
CA LEU A 237 -5.88 0.27 -10.92
C LEU A 237 -7.22 0.62 -11.60
N ARG A 238 -8.02 1.50 -11.00
CA ARG A 238 -9.28 1.96 -11.61
C ARG A 238 -9.00 2.68 -12.95
N VAL A 239 -7.97 3.53 -13.00
CA VAL A 239 -7.53 4.19 -14.24
C VAL A 239 -7.09 3.15 -15.27
N VAL A 240 -6.29 2.16 -14.88
CA VAL A 240 -5.82 1.08 -15.76
C VAL A 240 -7.00 0.27 -16.32
N ILE A 241 -7.95 -0.14 -15.48
CA ILE A 241 -9.14 -0.90 -15.91
C ILE A 241 -9.97 -0.09 -16.91
N HIS A 242 -10.19 1.20 -16.64
CA HIS A 242 -10.94 2.09 -17.53
C HIS A 242 -10.24 2.23 -18.90
N ALA A 243 -8.93 2.51 -18.89
CA ALA A 243 -8.13 2.64 -20.11
C ALA A 243 -8.10 1.33 -20.92
N ALA A 244 -7.85 0.19 -20.26
CA ALA A 244 -7.80 -1.11 -20.90
C ALA A 244 -9.15 -1.50 -21.52
N THR A 245 -10.26 -1.19 -20.86
CA THR A 245 -11.61 -1.46 -21.39
C THR A 245 -11.89 -0.62 -22.63
N GLY A 246 -11.54 0.67 -22.62
CA GLY A 246 -11.65 1.55 -23.79
C GLY A 246 -10.77 1.09 -24.96
N TYR A 247 -9.55 0.66 -24.66
CA TYR A 247 -8.63 0.07 -25.64
C TYR A 247 -9.23 -1.19 -26.30
N LEU A 248 -9.70 -2.15 -25.50
CA LEU A 248 -10.26 -3.41 -26.00
C LEU A 248 -11.52 -3.18 -26.83
N ALA A 249 -12.37 -2.23 -26.44
CA ALA A 249 -13.54 -1.84 -27.23
C ALA A 249 -13.14 -1.29 -28.61
N THR A 250 -12.11 -0.42 -28.67
CA THR A 250 -11.59 0.13 -29.92
C THR A 250 -11.00 -0.96 -30.81
N LEU A 251 -10.15 -1.83 -30.24
CA LEU A 251 -9.54 -2.93 -30.97
C LEU A 251 -10.59 -3.89 -31.54
N ARG A 252 -11.63 -4.22 -30.77
CA ARG A 252 -12.74 -5.07 -31.22
C ARG A 252 -13.53 -4.44 -32.36
N ARG A 253 -13.78 -3.13 -32.30
CA ARG A 253 -14.57 -2.40 -33.31
C ARG A 253 -13.80 -2.21 -34.61
N ASP A 254 -12.53 -1.81 -34.52
CA ASP A 254 -11.75 -1.31 -35.67
C ASP A 254 -10.79 -2.36 -36.23
N GLY A 255 -10.52 -3.45 -35.49
CA GLY A 255 -9.49 -4.43 -35.84
C GLY A 255 -8.05 -3.87 -35.78
N THR A 256 -7.87 -2.67 -35.23
CA THR A 256 -6.58 -1.98 -35.12
C THR A 256 -6.60 -0.96 -33.98
N THR A 257 -5.41 -0.49 -33.57
CA THR A 257 -5.22 0.49 -32.51
C THR A 257 -4.91 1.91 -33.02
N ARG A 258 -4.99 2.16 -34.33
CA ARG A 258 -4.68 3.48 -34.93
C ARG A 258 -5.42 4.64 -34.24
N ASN A 259 -6.68 4.41 -33.87
CA ASN A 259 -7.53 5.40 -33.20
C ASN A 259 -7.29 5.52 -31.67
N MET A 260 -6.22 4.94 -31.14
CA MET A 260 -5.81 5.00 -29.73
C MET A 260 -4.36 5.47 -29.52
N LEU A 261 -3.62 5.79 -30.58
CA LEU A 261 -2.19 6.11 -30.48
C LEU A 261 -1.91 7.33 -29.59
N ASP A 262 -2.82 8.30 -29.55
CA ASP A 262 -2.74 9.50 -28.70
C ASP A 262 -3.03 9.23 -27.20
N ARG A 263 -3.46 8.02 -26.86
CA ARG A 263 -3.88 7.60 -25.51
C ARG A 263 -3.03 6.46 -24.95
N MET A 264 -1.89 6.16 -25.56
CA MET A 264 -0.92 5.18 -25.07
C MET A 264 0.51 5.71 -25.22
N ALA A 265 1.42 5.18 -24.41
CA ALA A 265 2.84 5.40 -24.65
C ALA A 265 3.24 4.74 -25.97
N ASP A 266 3.99 5.46 -26.80
CA ASP A 266 4.65 4.87 -27.95
C ASP A 266 5.84 4.00 -27.51
N PHE A 267 6.51 3.36 -28.48
CA PHE A 267 7.62 2.47 -28.17
C PHE A 267 8.75 3.19 -27.43
N ALA A 268 9.10 4.41 -27.85
CA ALA A 268 10.14 5.21 -27.20
C ALA A 268 9.73 5.61 -25.77
N GLY A 269 8.49 6.08 -25.59
CA GLY A 269 7.94 6.45 -24.29
C GLY A 269 7.89 5.28 -23.31
N MET A 270 7.51 4.09 -23.76
CA MET A 270 7.50 2.89 -22.92
C MET A 270 8.92 2.53 -22.46
N ASN A 271 9.89 2.55 -23.37
CA ASN A 271 11.31 2.29 -23.06
C ASN A 271 11.91 3.35 -22.14
N ALA A 272 11.50 4.62 -22.30
CA ALA A 272 11.91 5.71 -21.42
C ALA A 272 11.39 5.50 -19.99
N VAL A 273 10.11 5.10 -19.83
CA VAL A 273 9.51 4.80 -18.52
C VAL A 273 10.27 3.68 -17.81
N ILE A 274 10.55 2.56 -18.49
CA ILE A 274 11.19 1.41 -17.83
C ILE A 274 12.71 1.56 -17.69
N GLY A 275 13.32 2.54 -18.35
CA GLY A 275 14.76 2.85 -18.23
C GLY A 275 15.65 1.99 -19.13
N THR A 276 15.15 1.54 -20.29
CA THR A 276 15.86 0.62 -21.18
C THR A 276 17.25 1.13 -21.54
N GLN A 277 17.35 2.39 -21.96
CA GLN A 277 18.62 2.97 -22.42
C GLN A 277 19.69 2.97 -21.32
N ALA A 278 19.32 3.38 -20.11
CA ALA A 278 20.24 3.41 -18.98
C ALA A 278 20.76 2.00 -18.62
N LEU A 279 19.91 0.98 -18.72
CA LEU A 279 20.29 -0.40 -18.46
C LEU A 279 21.23 -0.95 -19.54
N LEU A 280 20.99 -0.64 -20.82
CA LEU A 280 21.87 -1.02 -21.92
C LEU A 280 23.26 -0.37 -21.78
N GLU A 281 23.30 0.93 -21.46
CA GLU A 281 24.55 1.67 -21.22
C GLU A 281 25.31 1.11 -20.02
N GLN A 282 24.62 0.69 -18.96
CA GLN A 282 25.24 0.01 -17.84
C GLN A 282 25.83 -1.34 -18.27
N GLY A 283 25.09 -2.13 -19.07
CA GLY A 283 25.53 -3.40 -19.61
C GLY A 283 26.82 -3.31 -20.42
N GLN A 284 26.95 -2.26 -21.25
CA GLN A 284 28.15 -2.00 -22.05
C GLN A 284 29.42 -1.83 -21.19
N ARG A 285 29.30 -1.31 -19.95
CA ARG A 285 30.45 -1.15 -19.03
C ARG A 285 31.03 -2.47 -18.55
N TYR A 286 30.27 -3.56 -18.64
CA TYR A 286 30.71 -4.90 -18.24
C TYR A 286 31.20 -5.75 -19.41
N GLN A 287 31.08 -5.25 -20.65
CA GLN A 287 31.68 -5.90 -21.80
C GLN A 287 33.20 -5.73 -21.73
N GLY A 288 33.94 -6.84 -21.86
CA GLY A 288 35.40 -6.79 -21.89
C GLY A 288 35.93 -5.99 -23.09
N PRO A 289 37.20 -5.57 -23.08
CA PRO A 289 37.79 -4.91 -24.23
C PRO A 289 37.83 -5.87 -25.42
N GLY A 290 36.90 -5.69 -26.37
CA GLY A 290 36.93 -6.32 -27.69
C GLY A 290 35.94 -7.46 -27.88
N GLU A 291 34.70 -7.11 -28.19
CA GLU A 291 34.00 -7.65 -29.36
C GLU A 291 33.34 -6.45 -30.04
N GLU A 292 34.08 -5.81 -30.95
CA GLU A 292 33.45 -4.95 -31.95
C GLU A 292 32.36 -5.79 -32.61
N GLN A 293 31.10 -5.39 -32.41
CA GLN A 293 29.98 -5.99 -33.13
C GLN A 293 30.26 -5.81 -34.62
N GLY A 294 30.70 -6.90 -35.25
CA GLY A 294 30.97 -6.96 -36.67
C GLY A 294 29.75 -6.47 -37.41
N SER A 295 29.93 -5.36 -38.13
CA SER A 295 29.00 -4.90 -39.15
C SER A 295 28.79 -6.02 -40.18
N ALA A 296 27.57 -6.52 -40.29
CA ALA A 296 27.04 -7.21 -41.46
C ALA A 296 25.53 -7.01 -41.53
#